data_AF-A0A194XNJ4-F1
#
_entry.id   AF-A0A194XNJ4-F1
#
_cell.length_a   1.000
_cell.length_b   1.000
_cell.length_c   1.000
_cell.angle_alpha   90.00
_cell.angle_beta   90.00
_cell.angle_gamma   90.00
#
_symmetry.space_group_name_H-M   'P 1'
#
loop_
_entity.id
_entity.type
_entity.pdbx_description
1 polymer ?
#
loop_
_entity_poly.entity_id
_entity_poly.type
_entity_poly.pdbx_seq_one_letter_code
_entity_poly.pdbx_strand_id
1 'polypeptide(L)'
;MEQDFPIGVNLGPSHITSSYLNVGNNVVNVVSIESEQAWNELFLDTLRVKRDYEEKKTHANENCVKETIVSTLAQIQKATEEKLGRPAQIKVIGYPEHFKSTPYVSTLARIAIREYPEVTTPYQVRPYLDCVRMAYGLNTSEALGYGLSLDLDEYNSLLLHVDYQKDFLEVSIMSVTEHVDNRERILCIDKFGGSGNDKSATSEELAELKDRFQKLLEEQIRDNQYCQTQPEDFRLIIFSGSAPASEFQRIREAIVEIVPNFSERFRDEIDPFWVGARGAAQNAREYTINPPVKRIGHWTEEEFYKSLDDQCAPDDVDGHEL
;
A
#
# COMPACT_ATOMS: atom_id res chain seq x y z
N MET A 1 31.03 11.21 5.54
CA MET A 1 30.64 10.41 4.38
C MET A 1 29.14 10.51 4.31
N GLU A 2 28.60 11.04 3.22
CA GLU A 2 27.16 10.99 3.01
C GLU A 2 26.76 9.52 2.85
N GLN A 3 25.84 9.07 3.68
CA GLN A 3 25.37 7.70 3.72
C GLN A 3 24.05 7.62 2.96
N ASP A 4 23.84 6.53 2.21
CA ASP A 4 22.53 6.24 1.62
C ASP A 4 21.43 6.24 2.67
N PHE A 5 20.21 6.58 2.26
CA PHE A 5 19.06 6.51 3.15
C PHE A 5 18.74 5.06 3.54
N PRO A 6 18.09 4.86 4.70
CA PRO A 6 17.59 3.56 5.12
C PRO A 6 16.64 2.92 4.09
N ILE A 7 16.53 1.59 4.17
CA ILE A 7 15.77 0.75 3.26
C ILE A 7 14.27 0.85 3.57
N GLY A 8 13.47 1.00 2.52
CA GLY A 8 12.04 0.72 2.52
C GLY A 8 11.77 -0.68 1.98
N VAL A 9 10.88 -1.42 2.64
CA VAL A 9 10.39 -2.74 2.23
C VAL A 9 8.91 -2.64 1.87
N ASN A 10 8.46 -3.39 0.87
CA ASN A 10 7.05 -3.54 0.55
C ASN A 10 6.64 -5.01 0.55
N LEU A 11 5.62 -5.34 1.35
CA LEU A 11 5.05 -6.67 1.47
C LEU A 11 3.91 -6.86 0.45
N GLY A 12 4.26 -7.16 -0.80
CA GLY A 12 3.29 -7.43 -1.86
C GLY A 12 2.72 -8.86 -1.81
N PRO A 13 1.68 -9.18 -2.59
CA PRO A 13 1.10 -10.52 -2.64
C PRO A 13 2.11 -11.53 -3.16
N SER A 14 2.50 -11.45 -4.44
CA SER A 14 3.38 -12.43 -5.07
C SER A 14 4.87 -12.17 -4.87
N HIS A 15 5.24 -10.93 -4.55
CA HIS A 15 6.63 -10.54 -4.34
C HIS A 15 6.79 -9.60 -3.16
N ILE A 16 7.89 -9.79 -2.44
CA ILE A 16 8.37 -8.85 -1.43
C ILE A 16 9.54 -8.09 -2.03
N THR A 17 9.53 -6.76 -1.95
CA THR A 17 10.49 -5.89 -2.63
C THR A 17 11.15 -4.92 -1.65
N SER A 18 12.40 -4.53 -1.94
CA SER A 18 13.11 -3.51 -1.17
C SER A 18 13.79 -2.47 -2.04
N SER A 19 13.88 -1.23 -1.54
CA SER A 19 14.51 -0.10 -2.22
C SER A 19 15.08 0.89 -1.21
N TYR A 20 16.02 1.74 -1.63
CA TYR A 20 16.48 2.90 -0.85
C TYR A 20 16.70 4.11 -1.75
N LEU A 21 16.93 5.28 -1.15
CA LEU A 21 17.43 6.46 -1.87
C LEU A 21 18.94 6.60 -1.63
N ASN A 22 19.71 6.71 -2.71
CA ASN A 22 21.12 7.04 -2.58
C ASN A 22 21.30 8.52 -2.18
N VAL A 23 22.55 8.90 -1.89
CA VAL A 23 22.92 10.28 -1.52
C VAL A 23 22.43 11.34 -2.53
N GLY A 24 22.32 10.97 -3.81
CA GLY A 24 21.79 11.85 -4.86
C GLY A 24 20.26 11.91 -4.94
N ASN A 25 19.54 11.38 -3.95
CA ASN A 25 18.08 11.20 -3.94
C ASN A 25 17.52 10.34 -5.09
N ASN A 26 18.35 9.51 -5.71
CA ASN A 26 17.88 8.57 -6.72
C ASN A 26 17.45 7.27 -6.05
N VAL A 27 16.29 6.75 -6.46
CA VAL A 27 15.78 5.48 -5.94
C VAL A 27 16.57 4.32 -6.54
N VAL A 28 17.08 3.45 -5.69
CA VAL A 28 17.78 2.22 -6.06
C VAL A 28 16.92 1.04 -5.62
N ASN A 29 16.40 0.30 -6.61
CA ASN A 29 15.72 -0.97 -6.40
C ASN A 29 16.78 -2.03 -6.04
N VAL A 30 16.61 -2.76 -4.92
CA VAL A 30 17.65 -3.67 -4.42
C VAL A 30 17.36 -5.11 -4.79
N VAL A 31 16.29 -5.67 -4.22
CA VAL A 31 15.93 -7.08 -4.42
C VAL A 31 14.43 -7.25 -4.46
N SER A 32 14.02 -8.28 -5.18
CA SER A 32 12.68 -8.83 -5.16
C SER A 32 12.79 -10.32 -4.90
N ILE A 33 12.02 -10.82 -3.95
CA ILE A 33 11.88 -12.24 -3.67
C ILE A 33 10.44 -12.66 -3.95
N GLU A 34 10.26 -13.86 -4.49
CA GLU A 34 8.94 -14.46 -4.57
C GLU A 34 8.40 -14.71 -3.16
N SER A 35 7.13 -14.38 -2.94
CA SER A 35 6.48 -14.62 -1.66
C SER A 35 6.30 -16.11 -1.40
N GLU A 36 6.59 -16.55 -0.18
CA GLU A 36 6.31 -17.91 0.25
C GLU A 36 4.81 -18.23 0.22
N GLN A 37 4.50 -19.52 0.08
CA GLN A 37 3.11 -20.00 0.07
C GLN A 37 2.34 -19.54 1.32
N ALA A 38 2.94 -19.61 2.51
CA ALA A 38 2.29 -19.18 3.75
C ALA A 38 1.91 -17.69 3.73
N TRP A 39 2.76 -16.82 3.18
CA TRP A 39 2.42 -15.40 3.01
C TRP A 39 1.31 -15.21 1.99
N ASN A 40 1.37 -15.90 0.84
CA ASN A 40 0.33 -15.82 -0.18
C ASN A 40 -1.03 -16.26 0.36
N GLU A 41 -1.06 -17.35 1.14
CA GLU A 41 -2.27 -17.86 1.78
C GLU A 41 -2.82 -16.86 2.79
N LEU A 42 -1.98 -16.30 3.66
CA LEU A 42 -2.36 -15.26 4.60
C LEU A 42 -2.93 -14.04 3.86
N PHE A 43 -2.25 -13.55 2.83
CA PHE A 43 -2.68 -12.38 2.04
C PHE A 43 -4.05 -12.60 1.42
N LEU A 44 -4.26 -13.74 0.75
CA LEU A 44 -5.52 -14.04 0.06
C LEU A 44 -6.67 -14.25 1.06
N ASP A 45 -6.38 -14.92 2.17
CA ASP A 45 -7.32 -15.14 3.26
C ASP A 45 -7.83 -13.83 3.85
N THR A 46 -6.94 -12.87 4.11
CA THR A 46 -7.31 -11.56 4.66
C THR A 46 -7.95 -10.63 3.63
N LEU A 47 -7.65 -10.80 2.34
CA LEU A 47 -8.26 -10.01 1.26
C LEU A 47 -9.73 -10.40 1.02
N ARG A 48 -10.05 -11.70 1.07
CA ARG A 48 -11.33 -12.24 0.58
C ARG A 48 -12.35 -12.52 1.68
N VAL A 49 -11.93 -12.62 2.94
CA VAL A 49 -12.82 -12.97 4.04
C VAL A 49 -13.23 -11.72 4.82
N LYS A 50 -14.53 -11.43 4.81
CA LYS A 50 -15.13 -10.46 5.74
C LYS A 50 -15.24 -11.12 7.10
N ARG A 51 -14.26 -10.84 7.95
CA ARG A 51 -14.26 -11.21 9.38
C ARG A 51 -14.79 -10.06 10.23
N ASP A 52 -15.51 -10.39 11.30
CA ASP A 52 -15.76 -9.43 12.36
C ASP A 52 -14.49 -9.12 13.17
N TYR A 53 -14.57 -8.20 14.13
CA TYR A 53 -13.39 -7.78 14.89
C TYR A 53 -12.79 -8.91 15.74
N GLU A 54 -13.62 -9.73 16.40
CA GLU A 54 -13.16 -10.80 17.28
C GLU A 54 -12.56 -11.97 16.49
N GLU A 55 -13.15 -12.29 15.34
CA GLU A 55 -12.58 -13.24 14.39
C GLU A 55 -11.22 -12.76 13.85
N LYS A 56 -11.11 -11.47 13.50
CA LYS A 56 -9.82 -10.90 13.09
C LYS A 56 -8.79 -10.96 14.22
N LYS A 57 -9.20 -10.58 15.45
CA LYS A 57 -8.37 -10.61 16.67
C LYS A 57 -7.83 -12.02 16.95
N THR A 58 -8.70 -13.02 16.86
CA THR A 58 -8.32 -14.42 17.03
C THR A 58 -7.31 -14.83 15.97
N HIS A 59 -7.66 -14.65 14.70
CA HIS A 59 -6.82 -15.05 13.57
C HIS A 59 -5.44 -14.39 13.57
N ALA A 60 -5.35 -13.08 13.75
CA ALA A 60 -4.05 -12.39 13.73
C ALA A 60 -3.15 -12.72 14.94
N ASN A 61 -3.75 -13.20 16.03
CA ASN A 61 -2.99 -13.64 17.18
C ASN A 61 -2.52 -15.09 17.09
N GLU A 62 -3.00 -15.84 16.11
CA GLU A 62 -2.50 -17.19 15.82
C GLU A 62 -0.99 -17.15 15.58
N ASN A 63 -0.28 -18.11 16.18
CA ASN A 63 1.18 -18.17 16.09
C ASN A 63 1.64 -18.29 14.63
N CYS A 64 0.88 -18.99 13.78
CA CYS A 64 1.18 -19.12 12.35
C CYS A 64 1.21 -17.76 11.63
N VAL A 65 0.33 -16.80 11.96
CA VAL A 65 0.33 -15.47 11.35
C VAL A 65 1.57 -14.69 11.76
N LYS A 66 1.92 -14.72 13.05
CA LYS A 66 3.13 -14.05 13.57
C LYS A 66 4.39 -14.65 12.96
N GLU A 67 4.49 -15.98 12.91
CA GLU A 67 5.61 -16.69 12.30
C GLU A 67 5.73 -16.38 10.80
N THR A 68 4.60 -16.30 10.09
CA THR A 68 4.57 -15.94 8.67
C THR A 68 5.11 -14.53 8.44
N ILE A 69 4.69 -13.55 9.26
CA ILE A 69 5.20 -12.17 9.18
C ILE A 69 6.70 -12.12 9.49
N VAL A 70 7.15 -12.76 10.58
CA VAL A 70 8.56 -12.79 10.98
C VAL A 70 9.41 -13.44 9.88
N SER A 71 8.99 -14.58 9.36
CA SER A 71 9.68 -15.30 8.28
C SER A 71 9.81 -14.42 7.03
N THR A 72 8.72 -13.79 6.61
CA THR A 72 8.69 -12.92 5.41
C THR A 72 9.66 -11.75 5.54
N LEU A 73 9.66 -11.08 6.70
CA LEU A 73 10.53 -9.95 7.00
C LEU A 73 12.02 -10.36 7.05
N ALA A 74 12.33 -11.49 7.70
CA ALA A 74 13.68 -12.02 7.77
C ALA A 74 14.23 -12.40 6.38
N GLN A 75 13.41 -12.97 5.51
CA GLN A 75 13.81 -13.35 4.15
C GLN A 75 14.18 -12.14 3.30
N ILE A 76 13.33 -11.10 3.27
CA ILE A 76 13.64 -9.89 2.49
C ILE A 76 14.85 -9.14 3.06
N GLN A 77 15.00 -9.10 4.40
CA GLN A 77 16.20 -8.54 5.01
C GLN A 77 17.45 -9.27 4.54
N LYS A 78 17.49 -10.61 4.68
CA LYS A 78 18.64 -11.42 4.27
C LYS A 78 18.98 -11.23 2.79
N ALA A 79 17.98 -11.29 1.91
CA ALA A 79 18.18 -11.08 0.47
C ALA A 79 18.70 -9.67 0.14
N THR A 80 18.22 -8.66 0.89
CA THR A 80 18.69 -7.28 0.76
C THR A 80 20.14 -7.15 1.21
N GLU A 81 20.50 -7.75 2.36
CA GLU A 81 21.87 -7.73 2.90
C GLU A 81 22.87 -8.44 1.98
N GLU A 82 22.50 -9.60 1.45
CA GLU A 82 23.30 -10.34 0.48
C GLU A 82 23.54 -9.51 -0.79
N LYS A 83 22.52 -8.80 -1.28
CA LYS A 83 22.65 -7.95 -2.47
C LYS A 83 23.50 -6.71 -2.22
N LEU A 84 23.41 -6.11 -1.03
CA LEU A 84 24.16 -4.91 -0.67
C LEU A 84 25.58 -5.20 -0.19
N GLY A 85 25.87 -6.42 0.26
CA GLY A 85 27.14 -6.77 0.91
C GLY A 85 27.36 -6.11 2.27
N ARG A 86 26.27 -5.66 2.93
CA ARG A 86 26.29 -4.98 4.24
C ARG A 86 24.96 -5.18 4.98
N PRO A 87 24.92 -4.99 6.32
CA PRO A 87 23.67 -5.01 7.08
C PRO A 87 22.63 -4.01 6.53
N ALA A 88 21.37 -4.43 6.47
CA ALA A 88 20.29 -3.62 5.93
C ALA A 88 19.64 -2.80 7.05
N GLN A 89 19.62 -1.49 6.89
CA GLN A 89 18.93 -0.57 7.81
C GLN A 89 17.48 -0.41 7.35
N ILE A 90 16.60 -1.36 7.69
CA ILE A 90 15.17 -1.29 7.31
C ILE A 90 14.45 -0.32 8.24
N LYS A 91 13.87 0.74 7.66
CA LYS A 91 13.23 1.82 8.42
C LYS A 91 11.75 1.99 8.15
N VAL A 92 11.26 1.59 6.98
CA VAL A 92 9.83 1.63 6.63
C VAL A 92 9.40 0.31 6.01
N ILE A 93 8.21 -0.15 6.41
CA ILE A 93 7.60 -1.37 5.90
C ILE A 93 6.21 -1.03 5.37
N GLY A 94 6.07 -1.07 4.04
CA GLY A 94 4.79 -1.02 3.33
C GLY A 94 4.04 -2.33 3.46
N TYR A 95 2.75 -2.30 3.80
CA TYR A 95 1.92 -3.48 4.02
C TYR A 95 0.65 -3.47 3.15
N PRO A 96 0.01 -4.62 2.90
CA PRO A 96 -1.19 -4.71 2.06
C PRO A 96 -2.35 -3.82 2.57
N GLU A 97 -3.05 -3.10 1.69
CA GLU A 97 -4.06 -2.12 2.12
C GLU A 97 -5.12 -2.69 3.08
N HIS A 98 -5.53 -3.94 2.87
CA HIS A 98 -6.53 -4.61 3.69
C HIS A 98 -6.03 -5.00 5.11
N PHE A 99 -4.72 -4.87 5.40
CA PHE A 99 -4.17 -5.02 6.75
C PHE A 99 -4.34 -3.75 7.61
N LYS A 100 -4.76 -2.62 7.02
CA LYS A 100 -4.90 -1.32 7.70
C LYS A 100 -5.81 -1.38 8.94
N SER A 101 -6.73 -2.34 9.01
CA SER A 101 -7.55 -2.57 10.21
C SER A 101 -6.80 -3.38 11.27
N THR A 102 -6.90 -2.94 12.54
CA THR A 102 -6.60 -3.76 13.72
C THR A 102 -7.28 -5.11 13.60
N PRO A 103 -6.60 -6.22 13.97
CA PRO A 103 -5.30 -6.34 14.66
C PRO A 103 -4.06 -6.55 13.73
N TYR A 104 -4.23 -6.60 12.41
CA TYR A 104 -3.12 -7.00 11.52
C TYR A 104 -2.01 -5.96 11.51
N VAL A 105 -2.35 -4.67 11.34
CA VAL A 105 -1.38 -3.58 11.38
C VAL A 105 -0.66 -3.47 12.73
N SER A 106 -1.36 -3.65 13.86
CA SER A 106 -0.74 -3.57 15.18
C SER A 106 0.20 -4.76 15.43
N THR A 107 -0.16 -5.95 14.97
CA THR A 107 0.70 -7.14 15.03
C THR A 107 1.96 -6.95 14.20
N LEU A 108 1.83 -6.46 12.96
CA LEU A 108 2.95 -6.17 12.09
C LEU A 108 3.86 -5.09 12.69
N ALA A 109 3.29 -3.98 13.19
CA ALA A 109 4.05 -2.90 13.80
C ALA A 109 4.85 -3.36 15.02
N ARG A 110 4.25 -4.15 15.91
CA ARG A 110 4.94 -4.71 17.08
C ARG A 110 6.10 -5.61 16.69
N ILE A 111 5.91 -6.46 15.68
CA ILE A 111 7.00 -7.30 15.15
C ILE A 111 8.09 -6.40 14.55
N ALA A 112 7.72 -5.44 13.70
CA ALA A 112 8.67 -4.56 13.05
C ALA A 112 9.55 -3.77 14.05
N ILE A 113 8.95 -3.18 15.08
CA ILE A 113 9.66 -2.43 16.13
C ILE A 113 10.60 -3.33 16.93
N ARG A 114 10.19 -4.58 17.19
CA ARG A 114 11.02 -5.55 17.92
C ARG A 114 12.21 -6.04 17.10
N GLU A 115 12.00 -6.32 15.81
CA GLU A 115 13.02 -6.92 14.94
C GLU A 115 13.95 -5.89 14.29
N TYR A 116 13.49 -4.65 14.08
CA TYR A 116 14.21 -3.62 13.33
C TYR A 116 14.47 -2.36 14.17
N PRO A 117 15.71 -2.11 14.63
CA PRO A 117 16.04 -0.97 15.48
C PRO A 117 15.73 0.41 14.86
N GLU A 118 15.75 0.52 13.53
CA GLU A 118 15.44 1.76 12.82
C GLU A 118 13.92 2.03 12.76
N VAL A 119 13.09 1.02 13.01
CA VAL A 119 11.62 1.13 13.13
C VAL A 119 11.28 1.45 14.59
N THR A 120 11.10 2.72 14.89
CA THR A 120 10.92 3.22 16.26
C THR A 120 9.47 3.57 16.60
N THR A 121 8.59 3.61 15.61
CA THR A 121 7.17 3.94 15.80
C THR A 121 6.30 3.16 14.82
N PRO A 122 5.06 2.79 15.21
CA PRO A 122 4.11 2.14 14.30
C PRO A 122 3.83 2.96 13.03
N TYR A 123 4.02 4.28 13.06
CA TYR A 123 3.83 5.12 11.88
C TYR A 123 4.81 4.81 10.74
N GLN A 124 5.93 4.13 11.02
CA GLN A 124 6.88 3.67 10.00
C GLN A 124 6.43 2.38 9.29
N VAL A 125 5.32 1.79 9.74
CA VAL A 125 4.62 0.71 9.05
C VAL A 125 3.45 1.35 8.30
N ARG A 126 3.54 1.38 6.96
CA ARG A 126 2.69 2.23 6.10
C ARG A 126 1.75 1.39 5.22
N PRO A 127 0.50 1.82 5.03
CA PRO A 127 -0.39 1.17 4.08
C PRO A 127 0.15 1.26 2.65
N TYR A 128 -0.15 0.25 1.84
CA TYR A 128 0.34 0.15 0.47
C TYR A 128 0.02 1.39 -0.36
N LEU A 129 -1.21 1.90 -0.25
CA LEU A 129 -1.65 3.06 -1.02
C LEU A 129 -0.89 4.35 -0.66
N ASP A 130 -0.49 4.52 0.60
CA ASP A 130 0.38 5.62 1.00
C ASP A 130 1.78 5.47 0.39
N CYS A 131 2.33 4.25 0.34
CA CYS A 131 3.57 4.00 -0.39
C CYS A 131 3.41 4.34 -1.88
N VAL A 132 2.31 3.95 -2.52
CA VAL A 132 2.04 4.32 -3.92
C VAL A 132 2.02 5.86 -4.08
N ARG A 133 1.30 6.57 -3.21
CA ARG A 133 1.24 8.05 -3.21
C ARG A 133 2.64 8.67 -3.13
N MET A 134 3.47 8.18 -2.20
CA MET A 134 4.83 8.67 -2.00
C MET A 134 5.77 8.33 -3.15
N ALA A 135 5.60 7.19 -3.81
CA ALA A 135 6.44 6.78 -4.94
C ALA A 135 6.35 7.79 -6.11
N TYR A 136 5.14 8.26 -6.38
CA TYR A 136 4.84 9.22 -7.45
C TYR A 136 4.90 10.69 -6.98
N GLY A 137 5.26 10.95 -5.71
CA GLY A 137 5.33 12.32 -5.17
C GLY A 137 3.99 13.04 -5.11
N LEU A 138 2.88 12.28 -5.02
CA LEU A 138 1.50 12.78 -5.08
C LEU A 138 1.05 13.50 -3.80
N ASN A 139 1.99 13.72 -2.89
CA ASN A 139 1.88 14.58 -1.72
C ASN A 139 2.28 16.04 -2.02
N THR A 140 2.43 16.40 -3.30
CA THR A 140 2.81 17.75 -3.74
C THR A 140 1.84 18.28 -4.79
N SER A 141 1.58 19.58 -4.75
CA SER A 141 0.67 20.25 -5.68
C SER A 141 1.09 20.10 -7.14
N GLU A 142 2.40 20.15 -7.37
CA GLU A 142 3.05 20.11 -8.67
C GLU A 142 2.91 18.74 -9.33
N ALA A 143 3.06 17.66 -8.54
CA ALA A 143 2.90 16.30 -9.06
C ALA A 143 1.47 16.07 -9.59
N LEU A 144 0.48 16.73 -8.99
CA LEU A 144 -0.93 16.70 -9.39
C LEU A 144 -1.28 17.74 -10.48
N GLY A 145 -0.28 18.48 -10.99
CA GLY A 145 -0.45 19.46 -12.06
C GLY A 145 -1.07 20.78 -11.61
N TYR A 146 -1.03 21.10 -10.32
CA TYR A 146 -1.37 22.43 -9.80
C TYR A 146 -0.14 23.35 -9.80
N GLY A 147 -0.38 24.65 -9.60
CA GLY A 147 0.69 25.63 -9.40
C GLY A 147 1.38 25.44 -8.05
N LEU A 148 2.61 25.96 -7.94
CA LEU A 148 3.35 26.01 -6.68
C LEU A 148 2.47 26.61 -5.57
N SER A 149 2.56 26.06 -4.36
CA SER A 149 1.91 26.57 -3.13
C SER A 149 0.39 26.44 -3.05
N LEU A 150 -0.24 25.64 -3.91
CA LEU A 150 -1.65 25.29 -3.72
C LEU A 150 -1.79 24.30 -2.56
N ASP A 151 -2.69 24.61 -1.62
CA ASP A 151 -3.04 23.73 -0.52
C ASP A 151 -3.90 22.57 -1.04
N LEU A 152 -3.36 21.35 -0.97
CA LEU A 152 -4.05 20.16 -1.46
C LEU A 152 -5.25 19.78 -0.57
N ASP A 153 -5.29 20.20 0.68
CA ASP A 153 -6.40 19.90 1.59
C ASP A 153 -7.67 20.70 1.22
N GLU A 154 -7.57 21.74 0.39
CA GLU A 154 -8.70 22.54 -0.09
C GLU A 154 -9.34 22.01 -1.40
N TYR A 155 -8.75 21.00 -2.04
CA TYR A 155 -9.16 20.52 -3.38
C TYR A 155 -9.50 19.04 -3.39
N ASN A 156 -10.54 18.69 -4.13
CA ASN A 156 -10.88 17.30 -4.40
C ASN A 156 -9.94 16.73 -5.48
N SER A 157 -8.76 16.25 -5.07
CA SER A 157 -7.80 15.64 -5.98
C SER A 157 -7.97 14.13 -5.99
N LEU A 158 -8.57 13.61 -7.05
CA LEU A 158 -8.81 12.18 -7.24
C LEU A 158 -7.74 11.55 -8.11
N LEU A 159 -7.40 10.31 -7.79
CA LEU A 159 -6.54 9.44 -8.57
C LEU A 159 -7.29 8.16 -8.94
N LEU A 160 -6.94 7.62 -10.10
CA LEU A 160 -7.22 6.23 -10.42
C LEU A 160 -5.97 5.40 -10.22
N HIS A 161 -5.99 4.56 -9.20
CA HIS A 161 -4.96 3.57 -8.97
C HIS A 161 -5.40 2.23 -9.53
N VAL A 162 -4.58 1.64 -10.40
CA VAL A 162 -4.83 0.34 -10.99
C VAL A 162 -3.73 -0.62 -10.54
N ASP A 163 -4.09 -1.59 -9.70
CA ASP A 163 -3.19 -2.62 -9.22
C ASP A 163 -3.45 -3.94 -9.94
N TYR A 164 -2.55 -4.30 -10.87
CA TYR A 164 -2.68 -5.53 -11.65
C TYR A 164 -1.69 -6.58 -11.13
N GLN A 165 -2.23 -7.49 -10.30
CA GLN A 165 -1.50 -8.60 -9.71
C GLN A 165 -1.72 -9.91 -10.44
N LYS A 166 -0.96 -10.94 -10.06
CA LYS A 166 -1.09 -12.29 -10.61
C LYS A 166 -2.51 -12.86 -10.51
N ASP A 167 -3.20 -12.60 -9.41
CA ASP A 167 -4.45 -13.28 -9.05
C ASP A 167 -5.67 -12.35 -9.05
N PHE A 168 -5.48 -11.05 -9.33
CA PHE A 168 -6.56 -10.07 -9.37
C PHE A 168 -6.14 -8.79 -10.09
N LEU A 169 -7.14 -8.04 -10.55
CA LEU A 169 -7.04 -6.64 -10.92
C LEU A 169 -7.89 -5.82 -9.96
N GLU A 170 -7.28 -4.84 -9.28
CA GLU A 170 -8.00 -3.86 -8.46
C GLU A 170 -7.92 -2.48 -9.13
N VAL A 171 -9.05 -1.78 -9.19
CA VAL A 171 -9.09 -0.36 -9.56
C VAL A 171 -9.71 0.42 -8.42
N SER A 172 -8.95 1.37 -7.90
CA SER A 172 -9.31 2.20 -6.76
C SER A 172 -9.40 3.67 -7.16
N ILE A 173 -10.47 4.34 -6.74
CA ILE A 173 -10.56 5.81 -6.74
C ILE A 173 -10.04 6.27 -5.39
N MET A 174 -9.02 7.12 -5.40
CA MET A 174 -8.40 7.64 -4.19
C MET A 174 -8.48 9.16 -4.17
N SER A 175 -8.97 9.74 -3.08
CA SER A 175 -8.65 11.14 -2.77
C SER A 175 -7.26 11.22 -2.15
N VAL A 176 -6.50 12.21 -2.58
CA VAL A 176 -5.15 12.47 -2.07
C VAL A 176 -5.01 13.90 -1.61
N THR A 177 -4.34 14.06 -0.48
CA THR A 177 -3.89 15.35 0.03
C THR A 177 -2.39 15.32 0.31
N GLU A 178 -1.85 16.40 0.87
CA GLU A 178 -0.45 16.48 1.27
C GLU A 178 -0.09 15.38 2.29
N HIS A 179 -1.01 15.06 3.20
CA HIS A 179 -0.70 14.21 4.35
C HIS A 179 -1.35 12.83 4.30
N VAL A 180 -2.48 12.69 3.62
CA VAL A 180 -3.29 11.48 3.66
C VAL A 180 -3.80 11.10 2.28
N ASP A 181 -4.09 9.81 2.13
CA ASP A 181 -4.92 9.27 1.07
C ASP A 181 -6.12 8.54 1.67
N ASN A 182 -7.25 8.63 0.98
CA ASN A 182 -8.45 7.88 1.29
C ASN A 182 -8.93 7.16 0.05
N ARG A 183 -9.09 5.83 0.15
CA ARG A 183 -9.73 5.04 -0.89
C ARG A 183 -11.24 5.26 -0.80
N GLU A 184 -11.79 5.95 -1.79
CA GLU A 184 -13.22 6.31 -1.84
C GLU A 184 -14.05 5.18 -2.41
N ARG A 185 -13.56 4.58 -3.51
CA ARG A 185 -14.23 3.47 -4.18
C ARG A 185 -13.23 2.47 -4.71
N ILE A 186 -13.72 1.25 -4.91
CA ILE A 186 -12.94 0.11 -5.34
C ILE A 186 -13.80 -0.82 -6.20
N LEU A 187 -13.20 -1.35 -7.26
CA LEU A 187 -13.62 -2.60 -7.87
C LEU A 187 -12.44 -3.57 -7.88
N CYS A 188 -12.72 -4.85 -7.71
CA CYS A 188 -11.75 -5.92 -7.84
C CYS A 188 -12.31 -7.02 -8.74
N ILE A 189 -11.51 -7.49 -9.70
CA ILE A 189 -11.81 -8.63 -10.57
C ILE A 189 -10.84 -9.75 -10.22
N ASP A 190 -11.35 -10.81 -9.61
CA ASP A 190 -10.57 -11.99 -9.26
C ASP A 190 -10.12 -12.73 -10.51
N LYS A 191 -8.89 -13.28 -10.47
CA LYS A 191 -8.28 -14.11 -11.52
C LYS A 191 -8.21 -13.43 -12.90
N PHE A 192 -8.25 -12.10 -12.93
CA PHE A 192 -8.14 -11.31 -14.16
C PHE A 192 -6.82 -11.59 -14.88
N GLY A 193 -6.86 -11.97 -16.15
CA GLY A 193 -5.68 -12.43 -16.90
C GLY A 193 -5.41 -13.92 -16.82
N GLY A 194 -6.31 -14.68 -16.20
CA GLY A 194 -6.26 -16.14 -16.12
C GLY A 194 -5.21 -16.72 -15.15
N SER A 195 -5.27 -18.04 -14.94
CA SER A 195 -4.30 -18.81 -14.15
C SER A 195 -3.38 -19.60 -15.10
N GLY A 196 -2.13 -19.18 -15.27
CA GLY A 196 -1.17 -19.88 -16.15
C GLY A 196 0.10 -19.09 -16.46
N ASN A 197 0.91 -19.61 -17.39
CA ASN A 197 2.15 -18.99 -17.85
C ASN A 197 1.90 -17.83 -18.85
N ASP A 198 0.81 -17.90 -19.62
CA ASP A 198 0.38 -16.84 -20.53
C ASP A 198 -0.70 -16.00 -19.84
N LYS A 199 -0.27 -15.13 -18.91
CA LYS A 199 -1.13 -14.23 -18.15
C LYS A 199 -1.57 -13.06 -19.02
N SER A 200 -2.63 -13.25 -19.79
CA SER A 200 -3.21 -12.21 -20.63
C SER A 200 -4.71 -12.13 -20.46
N ALA A 201 -5.22 -10.92 -20.26
CA ALA A 201 -6.65 -10.68 -20.15
C ALA A 201 -7.41 -11.19 -21.38
N THR A 202 -8.56 -11.83 -21.22
CA THR A 202 -9.42 -12.16 -22.36
C THR A 202 -10.19 -10.93 -22.85
N SER A 203 -10.87 -11.05 -24.00
CA SER A 203 -11.73 -9.96 -24.47
C SER A 203 -12.95 -9.79 -23.55
N GLU A 204 -13.44 -10.89 -22.97
CA GLU A 204 -14.53 -10.91 -22.00
C GLU A 204 -14.13 -10.24 -20.69
N GLU A 205 -12.93 -10.53 -20.17
CA GLU A 205 -12.40 -9.88 -18.97
C GLU A 205 -12.24 -8.36 -19.18
N LEU A 206 -11.70 -7.93 -20.32
CA LEU A 206 -11.60 -6.51 -20.65
C LEU A 206 -12.98 -5.85 -20.80
N ALA A 207 -13.97 -6.55 -21.35
CA ALA A 207 -15.34 -6.04 -21.43
C ALA A 207 -15.98 -5.90 -20.03
N GLU A 208 -15.74 -6.86 -19.13
CA GLU A 208 -16.18 -6.77 -17.73
C GLU A 208 -15.50 -5.60 -17.02
N LEU A 209 -14.18 -5.44 -17.16
CA LEU A 209 -13.46 -4.29 -16.62
C LEU A 209 -14.08 -2.99 -17.10
N LYS A 210 -14.37 -2.89 -18.40
CA LYS A 210 -14.96 -1.69 -18.98
C LYS A 210 -16.32 -1.35 -18.36
N ASP A 211 -17.22 -2.32 -18.30
CA ASP A 211 -18.56 -2.13 -17.69
C ASP A 211 -18.46 -1.71 -16.20
N ARG A 212 -17.65 -2.43 -15.43
CA ARG A 212 -17.50 -2.17 -13.99
C ARG A 212 -16.77 -0.85 -13.70
N PHE A 213 -15.79 -0.47 -14.52
CA PHE A 213 -15.08 0.79 -14.40
C PHE A 213 -15.99 1.98 -14.72
N GLN A 214 -16.78 1.88 -15.81
CA GLN A 214 -17.77 2.90 -16.12
C GLN A 214 -18.76 3.09 -14.95
N LYS A 215 -19.27 2.00 -14.40
CA LYS A 215 -20.16 2.04 -13.23
C LYS A 215 -19.49 2.67 -12.01
N LEU A 216 -18.22 2.34 -11.73
CA LEU A 216 -17.44 2.92 -10.63
C LEU A 216 -17.35 4.45 -10.75
N LEU A 217 -17.10 4.97 -11.96
CA LEU A 217 -17.05 6.41 -12.23
C LEU A 217 -18.42 7.08 -12.10
N GLU A 218 -19.47 6.47 -12.65
CA GLU A 218 -20.84 7.00 -12.55
C GLU A 218 -21.31 7.08 -11.11
N GLU A 219 -20.96 6.09 -10.28
CA GLU A 219 -21.25 6.09 -8.86
C GLU A 219 -20.46 7.18 -8.13
N GLN A 220 -19.17 7.36 -8.46
CA GLN A 220 -18.36 8.43 -7.88
C GLN A 220 -18.92 9.82 -8.19
N ILE A 221 -19.24 10.09 -9.45
CA ILE A 221 -19.76 11.39 -9.90
C ILE A 221 -21.14 11.69 -9.30
N ARG A 222 -21.94 10.65 -9.05
CA ARG A 222 -23.26 10.79 -8.43
C ARG A 222 -23.18 11.02 -6.92
N ASP A 223 -22.13 10.53 -6.28
CA ASP A 223 -21.95 10.67 -4.84
C ASP A 223 -21.65 12.12 -4.48
N ASN A 224 -22.56 12.73 -3.70
CA ASN A 224 -22.51 14.13 -3.31
C ASN A 224 -22.21 14.29 -1.82
N GLN A 225 -21.54 13.30 -1.19
CA GLN A 225 -21.38 13.27 0.27
C GLN A 225 -20.72 14.53 0.84
N TYR A 226 -19.81 15.20 0.10
CA TYR A 226 -19.14 16.43 0.57
C TYR A 226 -18.94 17.49 -0.50
N CYS A 227 -18.57 17.08 -1.71
CA CYS A 227 -18.47 17.94 -2.89
C CYS A 227 -18.87 17.11 -4.12
N GLN A 228 -19.44 17.76 -5.14
CA GLN A 228 -19.84 17.07 -6.35
C GLN A 228 -18.58 16.78 -7.17
N THR A 229 -18.18 15.50 -7.24
CA THR A 229 -17.03 15.07 -8.05
C THR A 229 -17.24 15.44 -9.51
N GLN A 230 -16.26 16.15 -10.11
CA GLN A 230 -16.22 16.46 -11.53
C GLN A 230 -15.18 15.60 -12.26
N PRO A 231 -15.33 15.36 -13.57
CA PRO A 231 -14.31 14.67 -14.36
C PRO A 231 -12.90 15.28 -14.26
N GLU A 232 -12.79 16.59 -14.02
CA GLU A 232 -11.54 17.33 -13.86
C GLU A 232 -10.82 17.04 -12.53
N ASP A 233 -11.54 16.50 -11.53
CA ASP A 233 -10.98 16.13 -10.22
C ASP A 233 -10.06 14.91 -10.34
N PHE A 234 -10.27 14.04 -11.34
CA PHE A 234 -9.42 12.88 -11.62
C PHE A 234 -8.07 13.31 -12.20
N ARG A 235 -7.11 13.66 -11.36
CA ARG A 235 -5.84 14.25 -11.78
C ARG A 235 -4.97 13.29 -12.59
N LEU A 236 -4.83 12.05 -12.11
CA LEU A 236 -3.88 11.10 -12.68
C LEU A 236 -4.39 9.66 -12.64
N ILE A 237 -3.79 8.83 -13.48
CA ILE A 237 -3.94 7.38 -13.48
C ILE A 237 -2.56 6.77 -13.26
N ILE A 238 -2.45 5.90 -12.27
CA ILE A 238 -1.19 5.28 -11.88
C ILE A 238 -1.33 3.77 -11.83
N PHE A 239 -0.26 3.09 -12.26
CA PHE A 239 -0.20 1.63 -12.26
C PHE A 239 0.70 1.12 -11.13
N SER A 240 0.30 -0.02 -10.58
CA SER A 240 1.17 -0.88 -9.78
C SER A 240 0.89 -2.35 -10.08
N GLY A 241 1.79 -3.22 -9.63
CA GLY A 241 1.59 -4.66 -9.64
C GLY A 241 2.58 -5.42 -10.48
N SER A 242 2.31 -6.70 -10.68
CA SER A 242 3.26 -7.68 -11.23
C SER A 242 2.85 -8.22 -12.62
N ALA A 243 1.82 -7.65 -13.23
CA ALA A 243 1.44 -7.99 -14.59
C ALA A 243 2.51 -7.55 -15.62
N PRO A 244 2.60 -8.21 -16.78
CA PRO A 244 3.47 -7.76 -17.87
C PRO A 244 3.10 -6.36 -18.38
N ALA A 245 4.07 -5.61 -18.88
CA ALA A 245 3.86 -4.28 -19.46
C ALA A 245 2.81 -4.27 -20.60
N SER A 246 2.73 -5.34 -21.40
CA SER A 246 1.71 -5.49 -22.44
C SER A 246 0.29 -5.50 -21.86
N GLU A 247 0.09 -6.06 -20.67
CA GLU A 247 -1.21 -6.11 -20.03
C GLU A 247 -1.60 -4.74 -19.46
N PHE A 248 -0.68 -4.01 -18.84
CA PHE A 248 -0.93 -2.61 -18.44
C PHE A 248 -1.33 -1.73 -19.62
N GLN A 249 -0.72 -1.94 -20.80
CA GLN A 249 -1.10 -1.23 -22.02
C GLN A 249 -2.55 -1.52 -22.43
N ARG A 250 -3.00 -2.77 -22.32
CA ARG A 250 -4.40 -3.14 -22.62
C ARG A 250 -5.38 -2.53 -21.63
N ILE A 251 -5.02 -2.44 -20.35
CA ILE A 251 -5.83 -1.73 -19.35
C ILE A 251 -5.92 -0.25 -19.66
N ARG A 252 -4.80 0.39 -20.03
CA ARG A 252 -4.78 1.78 -20.49
C ARG A 252 -5.73 2.00 -21.65
N GLU A 253 -5.66 1.16 -22.68
CA GLU A 253 -6.54 1.23 -23.85
C GLU A 253 -8.01 1.08 -23.46
N ALA A 254 -8.34 0.14 -22.58
CA ALA A 254 -9.70 -0.07 -22.09
C ALA A 254 -10.24 1.15 -21.31
N ILE A 255 -9.42 1.78 -20.47
CA ILE A 255 -9.79 2.99 -19.73
C ILE A 255 -10.01 4.18 -20.68
N VAL A 256 -9.10 4.37 -21.66
CA VAL A 256 -9.19 5.46 -22.64
C VAL A 256 -10.40 5.31 -23.55
N GLU A 257 -10.79 4.08 -23.89
CA GLU A 257 -12.01 3.82 -24.66
C GLU A 257 -13.26 4.34 -23.95
N ILE A 258 -13.30 4.27 -22.61
CA ILE A 258 -14.43 4.74 -21.78
C ILE A 258 -14.35 6.25 -21.57
N VAL A 259 -13.16 6.75 -21.21
CA VAL A 259 -12.94 8.17 -20.93
C VAL A 259 -11.77 8.68 -21.77
N PRO A 260 -12.01 9.12 -23.02
CA PRO A 260 -10.93 9.55 -23.92
C PRO A 260 -10.05 10.67 -23.35
N ASN A 261 -10.61 11.54 -22.51
CA ASN A 261 -9.92 12.64 -21.84
C ASN A 261 -8.87 12.18 -20.80
N PHE A 262 -8.82 10.88 -20.47
CA PHE A 262 -7.83 10.31 -19.57
C PHE A 262 -6.53 9.91 -20.27
N SER A 263 -6.48 9.95 -21.60
CA SER A 263 -5.29 9.55 -22.39
C SER A 263 -3.99 10.21 -21.95
N GLU A 264 -4.03 11.49 -21.53
CA GLU A 264 -2.87 12.26 -21.08
C GLU A 264 -2.62 12.17 -19.56
N ARG A 265 -3.47 11.46 -18.81
CA ARG A 265 -3.43 11.45 -17.32
C ARG A 265 -2.63 10.31 -16.73
N PHE A 266 -2.14 9.39 -17.55
CA PHE A 266 -1.33 8.26 -17.07
C PHE A 266 0.08 8.72 -16.68
N ARG A 267 0.56 8.22 -15.53
CA ARG A 267 1.95 8.35 -15.07
C ARG A 267 2.62 6.98 -15.12
N ASP A 268 3.62 6.84 -15.99
CA ASP A 268 4.32 5.60 -16.28
C ASP A 268 5.84 5.71 -16.10
N GLU A 269 6.30 6.72 -15.35
CA GLU A 269 7.73 6.96 -15.09
C GLU A 269 8.33 5.93 -14.11
N ILE A 270 7.48 5.14 -13.44
CA ILE A 270 7.87 4.11 -12.49
C ILE A 270 7.40 2.75 -12.98
N ASP A 271 8.32 1.78 -12.98
CA ASP A 271 7.97 0.37 -13.18
C ASP A 271 6.91 -0.05 -12.13
N PRO A 272 5.68 -0.44 -12.55
CA PRO A 272 4.59 -0.82 -11.66
C PRO A 272 4.98 -1.84 -10.59
N PHE A 273 5.94 -2.71 -10.89
CA PHE A 273 6.44 -3.75 -9.99
C PHE A 273 7.12 -3.18 -8.73
N TRP A 274 7.76 -2.01 -8.86
CA TRP A 274 8.57 -1.43 -7.80
C TRP A 274 7.89 -0.32 -7.02
N VAL A 275 6.72 0.16 -7.46
CA VAL A 275 6.02 1.32 -6.89
C VAL A 275 5.95 1.26 -5.36
N GLY A 276 5.50 0.15 -4.78
CA GLY A 276 5.38 0.01 -3.32
C GLY A 276 6.71 0.17 -2.58
N ALA A 277 7.79 -0.48 -3.05
CA ALA A 277 9.10 -0.39 -2.41
C ALA A 277 9.75 0.99 -2.61
N ARG A 278 9.56 1.61 -3.78
CA ARG A 278 10.02 3.00 -4.01
C ARG A 278 9.32 3.97 -3.08
N GLY A 279 8.02 3.81 -2.89
CA GLY A 279 7.23 4.56 -1.93
C GLY A 279 7.70 4.40 -0.49
N ALA A 280 7.91 3.17 -0.07
CA ALA A 280 8.46 2.86 1.25
C ALA A 280 9.85 3.50 1.45
N ALA A 281 10.69 3.52 0.41
CA ALA A 281 12.00 4.15 0.46
C ALA A 281 11.91 5.69 0.58
N GLN A 282 10.96 6.32 -0.14
CA GLN A 282 10.69 7.76 0.00
C GLN A 282 10.22 8.10 1.42
N ASN A 283 9.31 7.29 1.98
CA ASN A 283 8.92 7.39 3.38
C ASN A 283 10.13 7.22 4.32
N ALA A 284 11.00 6.23 4.09
CA ALA A 284 12.19 6.01 4.93
C ALA A 284 13.14 7.23 4.94
N ARG A 285 13.29 7.89 3.79
CA ARG A 285 14.00 9.17 3.69
C ARG A 285 13.29 10.25 4.51
N GLU A 286 11.98 10.39 4.38
CA GLU A 286 11.20 11.39 5.14
C GLU A 286 11.37 11.21 6.65
N TYR A 287 11.23 9.99 7.17
CA TYR A 287 11.49 9.68 8.58
C TYR A 287 12.96 9.87 9.02
N THR A 288 13.89 10.05 8.08
CA THR A 288 15.30 10.33 8.37
C THR A 288 15.58 11.83 8.38
N ILE A 289 15.02 12.58 7.45
CA ILE A 289 15.24 14.03 7.32
C ILE A 289 14.32 14.80 8.28
N ASN A 290 13.07 14.38 8.37
CA ASN A 290 12.02 14.99 9.17
C ASN A 290 11.46 13.94 10.15
N PRO A 291 12.28 13.40 11.08
CA PRO A 291 11.77 12.47 12.06
C PRO A 291 10.63 13.15 12.81
N PRO A 292 9.44 12.51 12.91
CA PRO A 292 8.33 13.13 13.63
C PRO A 292 8.83 13.50 15.01
N VAL A 293 8.60 14.76 15.40
CA VAL A 293 8.85 15.19 16.78
C VAL A 293 8.13 14.18 17.66
N LYS A 294 8.83 13.50 18.58
CA LYS A 294 8.27 12.52 19.52
C LYS A 294 7.21 13.19 20.41
N ARG A 295 6.04 13.44 19.85
CA ARG A 295 4.82 13.89 20.49
C ARG A 295 3.74 12.99 19.94
N ILE A 296 3.47 11.91 20.65
CA ILE A 296 2.26 11.12 20.44
C ILE A 296 1.12 11.92 21.08
N GLY A 297 0.76 13.09 20.51
CA GLY A 297 -0.23 14.00 21.10
C GLY A 297 0.03 14.32 22.59
N HIS A 298 -1.00 14.12 23.43
CA HIS A 298 -0.95 14.23 24.89
C HIS A 298 -0.46 12.95 25.59
N TRP A 299 -0.17 11.88 24.84
CA TRP A 299 0.05 10.55 25.36
C TRP A 299 1.55 10.23 25.34
N THR A 300 2.01 9.62 26.42
CA THR A 300 3.34 9.02 26.52
C THR A 300 3.40 7.75 25.68
N GLU A 301 4.61 7.33 25.31
CA GLU A 301 4.87 6.08 24.59
C GLU A 301 4.30 4.87 25.35
N GLU A 302 4.37 4.90 26.69
CA GLU A 302 3.71 3.94 27.59
C GLU A 302 2.17 3.94 27.46
N GLU A 303 1.53 5.10 27.36
CA GLU A 303 0.06 5.19 27.22
C GLU A 303 -0.43 4.71 25.85
N PHE A 304 0.35 4.92 24.79
CA PHE A 304 0.03 4.37 23.48
C PHE A 304 0.16 2.85 23.44
N TYR A 305 1.26 2.27 23.94
CA TYR A 305 1.42 0.82 24.04
C TYR A 305 0.39 0.18 24.97
N LYS A 306 0.10 0.84 26.10
CA LYS A 306 -0.96 0.42 27.02
C LYS A 306 -2.34 0.46 26.36
N SER A 307 -2.62 1.41 25.48
CA SER A 307 -3.88 1.43 24.72
C SER A 307 -4.00 0.32 23.67
N LEU A 308 -2.88 -0.15 23.13
CA LEU A 308 -2.84 -1.31 22.24
C LEU A 308 -3.02 -2.62 23.01
N ASP A 309 -2.49 -2.69 24.23
CA ASP A 309 -2.63 -3.83 25.14
C ASP A 309 -4.02 -3.89 25.81
N ASP A 310 -4.59 -2.74 26.21
CA ASP A 310 -5.93 -2.63 26.83
C ASP A 310 -7.05 -2.97 25.84
N GLN A 311 -6.85 -2.78 24.52
CA GLN A 311 -7.76 -3.29 23.47
C GLN A 311 -7.68 -4.81 23.27
N CYS A 312 -6.68 -5.46 23.89
CA CYS A 312 -6.42 -6.88 23.80
C CYS A 312 -6.61 -7.65 25.11
N ALA A 313 -6.96 -6.99 26.22
CA ALA A 313 -7.38 -7.69 27.43
C ALA A 313 -8.61 -8.56 27.10
N PRO A 314 -8.64 -9.85 27.49
CA PRO A 314 -9.89 -10.57 27.52
C PRO A 314 -10.81 -9.83 28.50
N ASP A 315 -12.08 -9.63 28.13
CA ASP A 315 -13.08 -9.28 29.13
C ASP A 315 -13.03 -10.41 30.17
N ASP A 316 -12.51 -10.10 31.36
CA ASP A 316 -12.62 -10.98 32.50
C ASP A 316 -14.12 -11.22 32.67
N VAL A 317 -14.54 -12.43 32.30
CA VAL A 317 -15.86 -12.95 32.59
C VAL A 317 -15.94 -12.97 34.11
N ASP A 318 -16.58 -11.94 34.66
CA ASP A 318 -16.95 -11.89 36.07
C ASP A 318 -17.69 -13.19 36.39
N GLY A 319 -16.98 -14.07 37.09
CA GLY A 319 -17.53 -15.24 37.74
C GLY A 319 -18.47 -14.78 38.83
N HIS A 320 -19.71 -14.48 38.45
CA HIS A 320 -20.81 -14.49 39.38
C HIS A 320 -21.14 -15.95 39.70
N GLU A 321 -20.55 -16.43 40.78
CA GLU A 321 -21.04 -17.59 41.54
C GLU A 321 -22.53 -17.39 41.87
N LEU A 322 -23.32 -18.41 41.55
CA LEU A 322 -24.55 -18.76 42.26
C LEU A 322 -24.39 -20.18 42.82
#